data_AF-A0A428UVP8-F1
#
_entry.id   AF-A0A428UVP8-F1
#
_cell.length_a   1.000
_cell.length_b   1.000
_cell.length_c   1.000
_cell.angle_alpha   90.00
_cell.angle_beta   90.00
_cell.angle_gamma   90.00
#
_symmetry.space_group_name_H-M   'P 1'
#
loop_
_entity.id
_entity.type
_entity.pdbx_description
1 polymer ?
#
loop_
_entity_poly.entity_id
_entity_poly.type
_entity_poly.pdbx_seq_one_letter_code
_entity_poly.pdbx_strand_id
1 'polypeptide(L)'
;MLKSIVAVTAGLIGGAHAFWRMECPGRVGLARLDPIIDPGKISMHAHSIHGSSGFSDTSSTEELLNGDCTSCRVTQDKSSYWHPAMYFQDGETGEFEIVPQVGVAAVFRLVLN
;
A
#
# COMPACT_ATOMS: atom_id res chain seq x y z
N MET A 1 -16.67 -9.70 51.49
CA MET A 1 -17.01 -8.96 50.26
C MET A 1 -15.92 -9.05 49.18
N LEU A 2 -15.11 -10.13 49.14
CA LEU A 2 -13.96 -10.27 48.22
C LEU A 2 -14.16 -11.30 47.09
N LYS A 3 -15.29 -12.03 47.10
CA LYS A 3 -15.54 -13.15 46.17
C LYS A 3 -16.09 -12.71 44.80
N SER A 4 -16.62 -11.50 44.69
CA SER A 4 -17.23 -11.00 43.44
C SER A 4 -16.24 -10.27 42.51
N ILE A 5 -15.04 -9.92 42.97
CA ILE A 5 -14.07 -9.17 42.17
C ILE A 5 -13.38 -10.07 41.13
N VAL A 6 -13.12 -11.34 41.48
CA VAL A 6 -12.39 -12.29 40.60
C VAL A 6 -13.18 -12.69 39.35
N ALA A 7 -14.51 -12.69 39.42
CA ALA A 7 -15.35 -13.06 38.28
C ALA A 7 -15.43 -11.98 37.18
N VAL A 8 -15.16 -10.72 37.51
CA VAL A 8 -15.25 -9.59 36.55
C VAL A 8 -13.99 -9.47 35.68
N THR A 9 -12.81 -9.88 36.19
CA THR A 9 -11.55 -9.81 35.45
C THR A 9 -11.35 -10.93 34.43
N ALA A 10 -12.01 -12.08 34.58
CA ALA A 10 -11.88 -13.22 33.65
C ALA A 10 -12.56 -12.99 32.28
N GLY A 11 -13.46 -12.00 32.17
CA GLY A 11 -14.22 -11.72 30.95
C GLY A 11 -13.52 -10.85 29.90
N LEU A 12 -12.28 -10.41 30.14
CA LEU A 12 -11.57 -9.44 29.27
C LEU A 12 -10.48 -10.08 28.38
N ILE A 13 -10.36 -11.40 28.32
CA ILE A 13 -9.38 -12.11 27.45
C ILE A 13 -10.00 -12.37 26.06
N GLY A 14 -10.67 -11.37 25.49
CA GLY A 14 -11.17 -11.41 24.12
C GLY A 14 -10.14 -10.75 23.19
N GLY A 15 -9.68 -11.46 22.15
CA GLY A 15 -8.77 -10.90 21.15
C GLY A 15 -9.37 -9.68 20.46
N ALA A 16 -8.60 -8.59 20.34
CA ALA A 16 -9.02 -7.40 19.61
C ALA A 16 -8.64 -7.54 18.13
N HIS A 17 -9.64 -7.51 17.24
CA HIS A 17 -9.44 -7.45 15.80
C HIS A 17 -9.53 -6.00 15.33
N ALA A 18 -8.38 -5.35 15.16
CA ALA A 18 -8.31 -4.00 14.60
C ALA A 18 -7.79 -4.06 13.16
N PHE A 19 -8.22 -3.11 12.33
CA PHE A 19 -7.62 -2.89 11.03
C PHE A 19 -7.41 -1.39 10.81
N TRP A 20 -6.44 -1.09 9.97
CA TRP A 20 -6.09 0.26 9.56
C TRP A 20 -6.05 0.31 8.03
N ARG A 21 -6.63 1.37 7.45
CA ARG A 21 -6.66 1.59 6.00
C ARG A 21 -5.89 2.85 5.69
N MET A 22 -4.78 2.71 4.98
CA MET A 22 -4.04 3.84 4.44
C MET A 22 -4.58 4.21 3.08
N GLU A 23 -5.23 5.36 3.00
CA GLU A 23 -5.67 5.93 1.73
C GLU A 23 -4.51 6.65 1.05
N CYS A 24 -4.22 6.27 -0.19
CA CYS A 24 -3.29 6.97 -1.06
C CYS A 24 -4.04 7.48 -2.29
N PRO A 25 -4.61 8.70 -2.21
CA PRO A 25 -5.28 9.33 -3.35
C PRO A 25 -4.30 9.55 -4.51
N GLY A 26 -4.65 9.01 -5.67
CA GLY A 26 -3.79 9.05 -6.85
C GLY A 26 -2.47 8.28 -6.70
N ARG A 27 -1.65 8.34 -7.75
CA ARG A 27 -0.36 7.64 -7.86
C ARG A 27 0.78 8.65 -7.96
N VAL A 28 1.95 8.30 -7.47
CA VAL A 28 3.19 9.06 -7.69
C VAL A 28 3.85 8.71 -9.03
N GLY A 29 3.54 7.54 -9.60
CA GLY A 29 4.13 7.12 -10.86
C GLY A 29 3.37 6.01 -11.58
N LEU A 30 3.59 5.91 -12.89
CA LEU A 30 3.21 4.80 -13.75
C LEU A 30 4.45 4.41 -14.57
N ALA A 31 5.11 3.33 -14.19
CA ALA A 31 6.41 2.98 -14.77
C ALA A 31 6.69 1.47 -14.69
N ARG A 32 7.62 0.99 -15.53
CA ARG A 32 8.09 -0.40 -15.54
C ARG A 32 9.22 -0.61 -14.52
N LEU A 33 8.91 -0.38 -13.25
CA LEU A 33 9.84 -0.51 -12.13
C LEU A 33 9.32 -1.57 -11.16
N ASP A 34 10.20 -2.46 -10.71
CA ASP A 34 9.90 -3.43 -9.66
C ASP A 34 11.17 -3.72 -8.84
N PRO A 35 11.33 -3.10 -7.65
CA PRO A 35 12.53 -3.27 -6.82
C PRO A 35 12.62 -4.66 -6.16
N ILE A 36 11.60 -5.51 -6.26
CA ILE A 36 11.61 -6.87 -5.70
C ILE A 36 11.89 -7.91 -6.78
N ILE A 37 11.15 -7.87 -7.88
CA ILE A 37 11.22 -8.90 -8.93
C ILE A 37 12.31 -8.60 -9.96
N ASP A 38 12.45 -7.33 -10.37
CA ASP A 38 13.40 -6.90 -11.41
C ASP A 38 14.35 -5.78 -10.93
N PRO A 39 15.14 -5.97 -9.85
CA PRO A 39 15.92 -4.88 -9.28
C PRO A 39 16.97 -4.34 -10.26
N GLY A 40 17.01 -3.02 -10.44
CA GLY A 40 17.93 -2.33 -11.35
C GLY A 40 17.67 -2.58 -12.83
N LYS A 41 16.50 -3.11 -13.20
CA LYS A 41 16.13 -3.50 -14.55
C LYS A 41 14.71 -3.03 -14.89
N ILE A 42 14.42 -3.02 -16.19
CA ILE A 42 13.07 -2.74 -16.68
C ILE A 42 12.17 -3.93 -16.36
N SER A 43 11.09 -3.69 -15.60
CA SER A 43 10.14 -4.74 -15.24
C SER A 43 9.33 -5.24 -16.46
N MET A 44 8.90 -6.50 -16.42
CA MET A 44 8.12 -7.12 -17.50
C MET A 44 6.79 -6.42 -17.80
N HIS A 45 6.21 -5.69 -16.85
CA HIS A 45 5.00 -4.90 -17.04
C HIS A 45 5.08 -3.55 -16.31
N ALA A 46 4.14 -2.65 -16.61
CA ALA A 46 4.05 -1.36 -15.94
C ALA A 46 3.33 -1.52 -14.59
N HIS A 47 3.79 -0.78 -13.59
CA HIS A 47 3.20 -0.68 -12.27
C HIS A 47 2.58 0.68 -12.06
N SER A 48 1.44 0.70 -11.38
CA SER A 48 0.89 1.91 -10.77
C SER A 48 1.43 2.03 -9.36
N ILE A 49 2.09 3.15 -9.07
CA ILE A 49 2.95 3.33 -7.90
C ILE A 49 2.34 4.38 -6.98
N HIS A 50 2.17 4.04 -5.71
CA HIS A 50 1.61 4.86 -4.66
C HIS A 50 2.56 4.91 -3.46
N GLY A 51 2.41 5.93 -2.61
CA GLY A 51 3.29 6.12 -1.46
C GLY A 51 4.42 7.10 -1.75
N SER A 52 5.63 6.83 -1.27
CA SER A 52 6.76 7.76 -1.36
C SER A 52 7.19 8.08 -2.78
N SER A 53 7.57 9.34 -3.03
CA SER A 53 8.23 9.78 -4.26
C SER A 53 9.67 9.30 -4.41
N GLY A 54 10.25 8.70 -3.37
CA GLY A 54 11.56 8.05 -3.41
C GLY A 54 11.56 6.65 -4.05
N PHE A 55 10.45 6.24 -4.67
CA PHE A 55 10.36 4.95 -5.35
C PHE A 55 11.23 4.88 -6.62
N SER A 56 11.88 3.75 -6.81
CA SER A 56 12.90 3.47 -7.83
C SER A 56 12.95 1.95 -8.12
N ASP A 57 13.70 1.56 -9.15
CA ASP A 57 13.98 0.15 -9.47
C ASP A 57 14.90 -0.56 -8.46
N THR A 58 15.47 0.16 -7.50
CA THR A 58 16.31 -0.41 -6.43
C THR A 58 15.89 0.04 -5.03
N SER A 59 14.65 0.49 -4.86
CA SER A 59 14.18 1.16 -3.62
C SER A 59 14.57 0.44 -2.35
N SER A 60 15.39 1.12 -1.57
CA SER A 60 15.73 0.82 -0.19
C SER A 60 14.84 1.61 0.78
N THR A 61 14.83 1.20 2.06
CA THR A 61 14.16 1.95 3.13
C THR A 61 14.66 3.39 3.21
N GLU A 62 15.96 3.62 3.03
CA GLU A 62 16.56 4.95 3.09
C GLU A 62 16.05 5.85 1.96
N GLU A 63 16.04 5.36 0.71
CA GLU A 63 15.52 6.11 -0.44
C GLU A 63 14.04 6.45 -0.26
N LEU A 64 13.23 5.50 0.22
CA LEU A 64 11.82 5.73 0.46
C LEU A 64 11.59 6.80 1.54
N LEU A 65 12.31 6.74 2.66
CA LEU A 65 12.23 7.73 3.73
C LEU A 65 12.70 9.13 3.30
N ASN A 66 13.69 9.19 2.41
CA ASN A 66 14.24 10.44 1.86
C ASN A 66 13.41 11.03 0.71
N GLY A 67 12.34 10.37 0.27
CA GLY A 67 11.45 10.92 -0.77
C GLY A 67 10.77 12.22 -0.33
N ASP A 68 10.76 13.23 -1.19
CA ASP A 68 10.19 14.56 -0.89
C ASP A 68 8.71 14.55 -0.51
N CYS A 69 7.89 13.71 -1.15
CA CYS A 69 6.44 13.64 -0.93
C CYS A 69 5.92 12.21 -0.82
N THR A 70 4.61 12.06 -0.58
CA THR A 70 3.90 10.78 -0.59
C THR A 70 2.51 11.01 -1.16
N SER A 71 1.95 10.04 -1.91
CA SER A 71 0.54 10.10 -2.32
C SER A 71 -0.42 9.69 -1.20
N CYS A 72 0.08 9.24 -0.05
CA CYS A 72 -0.74 8.79 1.07
C CYS A 72 -1.20 9.95 1.97
N ARG A 73 -2.41 9.83 2.56
CA ARG A 73 -2.99 10.87 3.41
C ARG A 73 -2.16 11.17 4.66
N VAL A 74 -1.57 10.13 5.25
CA VAL A 74 -0.62 10.29 6.36
C VAL A 74 0.74 10.60 5.75
N THR A 75 1.16 11.85 5.83
CA THR A 75 2.36 12.33 5.13
C THR A 75 3.67 11.76 5.69
N GLN A 76 3.64 11.25 6.92
CA GLN A 76 4.74 10.53 7.55
C GLN A 76 4.90 9.10 6.98
N ASP A 77 3.86 8.56 6.33
CA ASP A 77 3.96 7.26 5.69
C ASP A 77 4.68 7.40 4.34
N LYS A 78 5.91 6.89 4.32
CA LYS A 78 6.79 6.82 3.16
C LYS A 78 6.94 5.41 2.62
N SER A 79 6.08 4.48 3.03
CA SER A 79 6.02 3.16 2.41
C SER A 79 5.69 3.29 0.92
N SER A 80 6.11 2.31 0.11
CA SER A 80 5.71 2.21 -1.29
C SER A 80 4.72 1.07 -1.49
N TYR A 81 3.73 1.32 -2.33
CA TYR A 81 2.73 0.33 -2.73
C TYR A 81 2.62 0.36 -4.25
N TRP A 82 2.85 -0.76 -4.92
CA TRP A 82 2.76 -0.83 -6.37
C TRP A 82 2.06 -2.11 -6.81
N HIS A 83 1.29 -2.02 -7.88
CA HIS A 83 0.56 -3.15 -8.46
C HIS A 83 0.54 -3.04 -9.98
N PRO A 84 0.32 -4.14 -10.72
CA PRO A 84 0.25 -4.11 -12.17
C PRO A 84 -0.76 -3.05 -12.64
N ALA A 85 -0.34 -2.23 -13.59
CA ALA A 85 -1.18 -1.21 -14.20
C ALA A 85 -2.27 -1.89 -15.05
N MET A 86 -3.52 -1.49 -14.83
CA MET A 86 -4.67 -2.03 -15.56
C MET A 86 -4.89 -1.22 -16.83
N TYR A 87 -5.00 -1.92 -17.96
CA TYR A 87 -5.33 -1.33 -19.26
C TYR A 87 -6.66 -1.88 -19.75
N PHE A 88 -7.47 -1.01 -20.35
CA PHE A 88 -8.63 -1.39 -21.15
C PHE A 88 -8.18 -1.55 -22.60
N GLN A 89 -8.63 -2.61 -23.27
CA GLN A 89 -8.43 -2.79 -24.69
C GLN A 89 -9.75 -2.55 -25.40
N ASP A 90 -9.77 -1.58 -26.31
CA ASP A 90 -10.94 -1.29 -27.12
C ASP A 90 -11.19 -2.45 -28.10
N GLY A 91 -12.42 -2.96 -28.16
CA GLY A 91 -12.76 -4.12 -28.97
C GLY A 91 -12.87 -3.83 -30.48
N GLU A 92 -13.06 -2.57 -30.87
CA GLU A 92 -13.20 -2.13 -32.25
C GLU A 92 -11.85 -1.70 -32.85
N THR A 93 -11.07 -0.91 -32.09
CA THR A 93 -9.78 -0.37 -32.56
C THR A 93 -8.59 -1.25 -32.16
N GLY A 94 -8.74 -2.07 -31.12
CA GLY A 94 -7.65 -2.88 -30.55
C GLY A 94 -6.63 -2.08 -29.73
N GLU A 95 -6.83 -0.76 -29.57
CA GLU A 95 -5.94 0.12 -28.82
C GLU A 95 -6.07 -0.12 -27.31
N PHE A 96 -4.98 0.18 -26.59
CA PHE A 96 -4.93 0.06 -25.13
C PHE A 96 -4.89 1.44 -24.47
N GLU A 97 -5.78 1.66 -23.51
CA GLU A 97 -5.77 2.84 -22.66
C GLU A 97 -5.62 2.48 -21.19
N ILE A 98 -4.94 3.34 -20.43
CA ILE A 98 -4.76 3.13 -19.00
C ILE A 98 -6.09 3.34 -18.28
N VAL A 99 -6.50 2.40 -17.43
CA VAL A 99 -7.68 2.59 -16.59
C VAL A 99 -7.39 3.67 -15.54
N PRO A 100 -8.17 4.76 -15.47
CA PRO A 100 -7.96 5.81 -14.49
C PRO A 100 -8.06 5.28 -13.05
N GLN A 101 -7.03 5.56 -12.26
CA GLN A 101 -6.99 5.19 -10.85
C GLN A 101 -7.20 6.42 -9.99
N VAL A 102 -8.27 6.41 -9.20
CA VAL A 102 -8.59 7.50 -8.27
C VAL A 102 -7.86 7.37 -6.92
N GLY A 103 -7.24 6.22 -6.66
CA GLY A 103 -6.44 5.95 -5.47
C GLY A 103 -6.45 4.48 -5.09
N VAL A 104 -5.65 4.14 -4.10
CA VAL A 104 -5.61 2.80 -3.48
C VAL A 104 -5.78 2.90 -1.97
N ALA A 105 -6.25 1.82 -1.37
CA ALA A 105 -6.27 1.66 0.07
C ALA A 105 -5.42 0.45 0.46
N ALA A 106 -4.28 0.69 1.12
CA ALA A 106 -3.53 -0.39 1.76
C ALA A 106 -4.23 -0.77 3.06
N VAL A 107 -4.52 -2.06 3.28
CA VAL A 107 -5.26 -2.54 4.46
C VAL A 107 -4.33 -3.38 5.33
N PHE A 108 -4.05 -2.88 6.54
CA PHE A 108 -3.30 -3.59 7.55
C PHE A 108 -4.27 -4.15 8.59
N ARG A 109 -4.13 -5.44 8.91
CA ARG A 109 -4.90 -6.09 9.98
C ARG A 109 -3.99 -6.35 11.17
N LEU A 110 -4.39 -5.86 12.33
CA LEU A 110 -3.74 -6.16 13.59
C LEU A 110 -4.53 -7.27 14.31
N VAL A 111 -3.84 -8.35 14.66
CA VAL A 111 -4.37 -9.42 15.51
C VAL A 111 -3.49 -9.44 16.76
N LEU A 112 -4.06 -9.04 17.90
CA LEU A 112 -3.41 -9.14 19.20
C LEU A 112 -4.02 -10.32 19.95
N ASN A 113 -3.16 -11.24 20.40
CA ASN A 113 -3.50 -12.36 21.27
C ASN A 113 -3.25 -11.99 22.73
#